data_AF-A0AA47I6Y7-F1
#
_entry.id   AF-A0AA47I6Y7-F1
#
_cell.length_a   1.000
_cell.length_b   1.000
_cell.length_c   1.000
_cell.angle_alpha   90.00
_cell.angle_beta   90.00
_cell.angle_gamma   90.00
#
_symmetry.space_group_name_H-M   'P 1'
#
loop_
_entity.id
_entity.type
_entity.pdbx_description
1 polymer ?
#
loop_
_entity_poly.entity_id
_entity_poly.type
_entity_poly.pdbx_seq_one_letter_code
_entity_poly.pdbx_strand_id
1 'polypeptide(L)'
;MKKKYSIMVLMALNTLILLSGCIFIVYSIYFKITFKVINTNIPGAIIGLTVLYFSARYYKMILKLKGEINEKGNSFSWANFKRMKKE
;
A
#
# COMPACT_ATOMS: atom_id res chain seq x y z
N MET A 1 2.98 -20.80 9.05
CA MET A 1 4.13 -19.88 9.27
C MET A 1 4.38 -18.94 8.09
N LYS A 2 4.51 -19.43 6.84
CA LYS A 2 4.82 -18.59 5.64
C LYS A 2 3.91 -17.37 5.42
N LYS A 3 2.58 -17.52 5.65
CA LYS A 3 1.59 -16.42 5.49
C LYS A 3 1.83 -15.25 6.46
N LYS A 4 2.16 -15.54 7.73
CA LYS A 4 2.44 -14.50 8.74
C LYS A 4 3.70 -13.71 8.39
N TYR A 5 4.74 -14.39 7.91
CA TYR A 5 5.96 -13.74 7.45
C TYR A 5 5.71 -12.84 6.23
N SER A 6 4.89 -13.29 5.28
CA SER A 6 4.51 -12.50 4.11
C SER A 6 3.80 -11.20 4.49
N ILE A 7 2.88 -11.25 5.46
CA ILE A 7 2.19 -10.05 5.99
C ILE A 7 3.18 -9.11 6.68
N MET A 8 4.12 -9.65 7.47
CA MET A 8 5.15 -8.85 8.14
C MET A 8 6.05 -8.12 7.13
N VAL A 9 6.47 -8.80 6.06
CA VAL A 9 7.23 -8.18 4.96
C VAL A 9 6.39 -7.10 4.25
N LEU A 10 5.12 -7.37 3.94
CA LEU A 10 4.23 -6.36 3.34
C LEU A 10 4.11 -5.11 4.22
N MET A 11 3.96 -5.30 5.53
CA MET A 11 3.83 -4.22 6.49
C MET A 11 5.12 -3.41 6.58
N ALA A 12 6.29 -4.07 6.60
CA ALA A 12 7.59 -3.41 6.60
C ALA A 12 7.82 -2.59 5.31
N LEU A 13 7.56 -3.18 4.14
CA LEU A 13 7.68 -2.50 2.86
C LEU A 13 6.76 -1.28 2.77
N ASN A 14 5.50 -1.42 3.20
CA ASN A 14 4.58 -0.30 3.19
C ASN A 14 5.02 0.85 4.11
N THR A 15 5.60 0.52 5.28
CA THR A 15 6.19 1.52 6.18
C THR A 15 7.38 2.22 5.55
N LEU A 16 8.26 1.49 4.85
CA LEU A 16 9.38 2.09 4.12
C LEU A 16 8.89 3.03 3.01
N ILE A 17 7.86 2.63 2.26
CA ILE A 17 7.23 3.49 1.23
C ILE A 17 6.67 4.76 1.87
N LEU A 18 5.95 4.64 2.99
CA LEU A 18 5.40 5.78 3.72
C LEU A 18 6.50 6.75 4.17
N LEU A 19 7.58 6.24 4.77
CA LEU A 19 8.73 7.05 5.19
C LEU A 19 9.41 7.73 3.99
N SER A 20 9.61 7.00 2.89
CA SER A 20 10.19 7.58 1.67
C SER A 20 9.31 8.70 1.09
N GLY A 21 7.98 8.55 1.14
CA GLY A 21 7.03 9.59 0.75
C GLY A 21 7.15 10.83 1.62
N CYS A 22 7.21 10.69 2.95
CA CYS A 22 7.42 11.81 3.87
C CYS A 22 8.73 12.54 3.59
N ILE A 23 9.83 11.80 3.46
CA ILE A 23 11.16 12.37 3.16
C ILE A 23 11.13 13.11 1.83
N PHE A 24 10.52 12.52 0.80
CA PHE A 24 10.41 13.12 -0.53
C PHE A 24 9.61 14.42 -0.52
N ILE A 25 8.53 14.52 0.26
CA ILE A 25 7.77 15.77 0.41
C ILE A 25 8.66 16.87 1.00
N VAL A 26 9.32 16.58 2.14
CA VAL A 26 10.18 17.56 2.81
C VAL A 26 11.31 18.01 1.88
N TYR A 27 11.95 17.05 1.22
CA TYR A 27 13.01 17.29 0.25
C TYR A 27 12.51 18.14 -0.93
N SER A 28 11.35 17.80 -1.50
CA SER A 28 10.77 18.56 -2.62
C SER A 28 10.41 19.99 -2.24
N ILE A 29 9.95 20.23 -1.01
CA ILE A 29 9.63 21.58 -0.54
C ILE A 29 10.92 22.39 -0.36
N TYR A 30 11.93 21.82 0.29
CA TYR A 30 13.19 22.50 0.59
C TYR A 30 13.95 22.87 -0.70
N PHE A 31 14.04 21.94 -1.65
CA PHE A 31 14.75 22.14 -2.92
C PHE A 31 13.87 22.71 -4.04
N LYS A 32 12.61 23.06 -3.76
CA LYS A 32 11.63 23.57 -4.74
C LYS A 32 11.54 22.70 -6.00
N ILE A 33 11.57 21.39 -5.83
CA ILE A 33 11.53 20.43 -6.95
C ILE A 33 10.17 20.52 -7.65
N THR A 34 10.22 20.64 -8.96
CA THR A 34 9.04 20.64 -9.83
C THR A 34 9.22 19.61 -10.93
N PHE A 35 8.12 18.97 -11.32
CA PHE A 35 8.07 18.02 -12.42
C PHE A 35 7.17 18.58 -13.51
N LYS A 36 7.66 18.57 -14.75
CA LYS A 36 6.84 18.96 -15.90
C LYS A 36 5.93 17.80 -16.27
N VAL A 37 4.63 17.99 -16.13
CA VAL A 37 3.59 17.02 -16.50
C VAL A 37 2.76 17.63 -17.62
N ILE A 38 2.86 17.04 -18.82
CA ILE A 38 2.26 17.54 -20.07
C ILE A 38 2.77 18.96 -20.38
N ASN A 39 2.10 19.99 -19.88
CA ASN A 39 2.44 21.40 -20.10
C ASN A 39 2.47 22.23 -18.81
N THR A 40 2.30 21.62 -17.64
CA THR A 40 2.30 22.31 -16.35
C THR A 40 3.41 21.78 -15.44
N ASN A 41 4.02 22.69 -14.68
CA ASN A 41 4.99 22.31 -13.66
C ASN A 41 4.26 22.03 -12.36
N ILE A 42 4.32 20.79 -11.90
CA ILE A 42 3.67 20.32 -10.68
C ILE A 42 4.74 20.24 -9.58
N PRO A 43 4.52 20.85 -8.40
CA PRO A 43 5.37 20.65 -7.23
C PRO A 43 5.53 19.17 -6.89
N GLY A 44 6.78 18.73 -6.68
CA GLY A 44 7.06 17.33 -6.32
C GLY A 44 6.39 16.90 -5.01
N ALA A 45 6.09 17.84 -4.11
CA ALA A 45 5.30 17.62 -2.90
C ALA A 45 3.93 16.98 -3.19
N ILE A 46 3.28 17.31 -4.31
CA ILE A 46 1.99 16.70 -4.71
C ILE A 46 2.16 15.22 -5.04
N ILE A 47 3.26 14.85 -5.69
CA ILE A 47 3.60 13.44 -5.98
C ILE A 47 3.91 12.70 -4.67
N GLY A 48 4.63 13.33 -3.75
CA GLY A 48 4.84 12.75 -2.43
C GLY A 48 3.52 12.54 -1.67
N LEU A 49 2.57 13.47 -1.80
CA LEU A 49 1.26 13.39 -1.15
C LEU A 49 0.43 12.21 -1.68
N THR A 50 0.48 11.94 -2.99
CA THR A 50 -0.20 10.76 -3.57
C THR A 50 0.42 9.46 -3.06
N VAL A 51 1.75 9.38 -2.96
CA VAL A 51 2.44 8.23 -2.34
C VAL A 51 1.99 8.03 -0.89
N LEU A 52 1.89 9.11 -0.09
CA LEU A 52 1.39 9.03 1.28
C LEU A 52 -0.05 8.53 1.34
N TYR A 53 -0.94 9.07 0.51
CA TYR A 53 -2.33 8.63 0.45
C TYR A 53 -2.45 7.14 0.17
N PHE A 54 -1.73 6.63 -0.85
CA PHE A 54 -1.74 5.22 -1.20
C PHE A 54 -1.14 4.34 -0.08
N SER A 55 0.00 4.74 0.48
CA SER A 55 0.63 3.98 1.57
C SER A 55 -0.27 3.89 2.81
N ALA A 56 -0.98 4.96 3.17
CA ALA A 56 -1.94 4.95 4.27
C ALA A 56 -3.16 4.06 3.96
N ARG A 57 -3.68 4.12 2.73
CA ARG A 57 -4.77 3.27 2.26
C ARG A 57 -4.39 1.79 2.32
N TYR A 58 -3.21 1.43 1.82
CA TYR A 58 -2.74 0.05 1.82
C TYR A 58 -2.40 -0.45 3.22
N TYR A 59 -1.92 0.42 4.11
CA TYR A 59 -1.69 0.06 5.51
C TYR A 59 -2.98 -0.45 6.18
N LYS A 60 -4.11 0.26 5.99
CA LYS A 60 -5.42 -0.18 6.49
C LYS A 60 -5.84 -1.54 5.91
N MET A 61 -5.60 -1.75 4.62
CA MET A 61 -5.92 -3.01 3.92
C MET A 61 -5.06 -4.18 4.43
N ILE A 62 -3.77 -3.95 4.70
CA ILE A 62 -2.85 -4.94 5.29
C ILE A 62 -3.29 -5.31 6.70
N LEU A 63 -3.72 -4.33 7.52
CA LEU A 63 -4.25 -4.60 8.86
C LEU A 63 -5.50 -5.47 8.83
N LYS A 64 -6.43 -5.18 7.89
CA LYS A 64 -7.62 -6.02 7.66
C LYS A 64 -7.22 -7.45 7.30
N LEU A 65 -6.30 -7.61 6.34
CA LEU A 65 -5.79 -8.91 5.91
C LEU A 65 -5.09 -9.67 7.05
N LYS A 66 -4.36 -8.97 7.92
CA LYS A 66 -3.73 -9.54 9.12
C LYS A 66 -4.78 -10.09 10.09
N GLY A 67 -5.92 -9.42 10.24
CA GLY A 67 -7.06 -9.88 11.02
C GLY A 67 -7.65 -11.17 10.44
N GLU A 68 -8.02 -11.15 9.16
CA GLU A 68 -8.65 -12.28 8.45
C GLU A 68 -7.78 -13.55 8.44
N ILE A 69 -6.45 -13.41 8.39
CA ILE A 69 -5.52 -14.55 8.41
C ILE A 69 -5.31 -15.11 9.83
N ASN A 70 -5.52 -14.30 10.87
CA ASN A 70 -5.38 -14.73 12.26
C ASN A 70 -6.68 -15.33 12.85
N GLU A 71 -7.84 -15.11 12.23
CA GLU A 71 -9.08 -15.78 12.60
C GLU A 71 -8.96 -17.30 12.43
N LYS A 72 -9.22 -18.02 13.53
CA LYS A 72 -9.24 -19.50 13.56
C LYS A 72 -10.45 -19.97 12.75
N GLY A 73 -10.19 -20.61 11.60
CA GLY A 73 -11.24 -21.20 10.75
C GLY A 73 -11.23 -20.73 9.30
N ASN A 74 -10.44 -19.72 8.97
CA ASN A 74 -10.36 -19.20 7.61
C ASN A 74 -9.40 -20.05 6.74
N SER A 75 -9.73 -21.33 6.58
CA SER A 75 -9.18 -22.15 5.50
C SER A 75 -9.78 -21.65 4.20
N PHE A 76 -8.93 -21.15 3.29
CA PHE A 76 -9.34 -20.78 1.93
C PHE A 76 -10.09 -21.96 1.30
N SER A 77 -11.43 -21.84 1.21
CA SER A 77 -12.29 -22.91 0.73
C SER A 77 -12.35 -22.86 -0.80
N TRP A 78 -11.65 -23.79 -1.44
CA TRP A 78 -11.76 -24.02 -2.88
C TRP A 78 -13.19 -24.40 -3.32
N ALA A 79 -14.05 -24.82 -2.38
CA ALA A 79 -15.45 -25.08 -2.65
C ALA A 79 -16.23 -23.81 -3.03
N ASN A 80 -15.87 -22.64 -2.48
CA ASN A 80 -16.48 -21.36 -2.86
C ASN A 80 -16.12 -20.95 -4.29
N PHE A 81 -14.94 -21.35 -4.77
CA PHE A 81 -14.49 -21.07 -6.14
C PHE A 81 -15.11 -22.04 -7.17
N LYS A 82 -15.40 -23.28 -6.77
CA LYS A 82 -16.07 -24.27 -7.64
C LYS A 82 -17.55 -23.94 -7.92
N ARG A 83 -18.18 -23.07 -7.14
CA ARG A 83 -19.61 -22.70 -7.30
C ARG A 83 -19.89 -21.61 -8.32
N MET A 84 -18.91 -21.23 -9.16
CA MET A 84 -19.09 -20.37 -10.34
C MET A 84 -18.96 -21.14 -11.67
N LYS A 85 -19.22 -22.46 -11.66
CA LYS A 85 -19.39 -23.26 -12.88
C LYS A 85 -20.64 -24.15 -12.78
N LYS A 86 -21.79 -23.49 -12.82
CA LYS A 86 -23.12 -24.00 -13.21
C LYS A 86 -23.85 -22.74 -13.66
N GLU A 87 -23.73 -22.47 -14.96
CA GLU A 87 -24.84 -22.54 -15.93
C GLU A 87 -25.89 -21.46 -15.65
#